data_AF-A0A1F8X708-F1
#
_entry.id   AF-A0A1F8X708-F1
#
_cell.length_a   1.000
_cell.length_b   1.000
_cell.length_c   1.000
_cell.angle_alpha   90.00
_cell.angle_beta   90.00
_cell.angle_gamma   90.00
#
_symmetry.space_group_name_H-M   'P 1'
#
loop_
_entity.id
_entity.type
_entity.pdbx_description
1 polymer ?
#
loop_
_entity_poly.entity_id
_entity_poly.type
_entity_poly.pdbx_seq_one_letter_code
_entity_poly.pdbx_strand_id
1 'polypeptide(L)'
;MKFFSASLLVIISIGLFPSYAFSEGKGRTLYIENCSSCHGKGGEGLKAPALRKEGLLRTVTLDYFTGTMLYGRPLLGCPSFNGRLASLEIEDIASYIKSWQEGEQVVAPSHAVSPLYTQRGERHFILCGGCHGPEGEGAMAPPLLDAGLLSSISDGELRGTIMWGRPGTPMKGYLKGMGGLAVLSPDEIDELISYMRFRQNKSK
;
A
#
# COMPACT_ATOMS: atom_id res chain seq x y z
N MET A 1 29.01 43.70 -56.15
CA MET A 1 28.72 42.87 -54.96
C MET A 1 27.33 42.26 -55.13
N LYS A 2 27.23 40.95 -55.34
CA LYS A 2 25.97 40.21 -55.43
C LYS A 2 25.80 39.43 -54.13
N PHE A 3 24.76 39.71 -53.35
CA PHE A 3 24.43 38.93 -52.16
C PHE A 3 23.44 37.82 -52.55
N PHE A 4 23.84 36.57 -52.37
CA PHE A 4 22.95 35.41 -52.45
C PHE A 4 22.33 35.19 -51.06
N SER A 5 21.00 35.23 -50.97
CA SER A 5 20.25 34.83 -49.78
C SER A 5 19.98 33.33 -49.87
N ALA A 6 20.63 32.53 -49.02
CA ALA A 6 20.35 31.11 -48.89
C ALA A 6 19.25 30.91 -47.84
N SER A 7 18.05 30.52 -48.28
CA SER A 7 16.97 30.10 -47.38
C SER A 7 17.27 28.71 -46.83
N LEU A 8 17.54 28.62 -45.54
CA LEU A 8 17.76 27.37 -44.82
C LEU A 8 16.40 26.72 -44.51
N LEU A 9 16.06 25.65 -45.23
CA LEU A 9 14.92 24.77 -44.95
C LEU A 9 15.24 23.92 -43.71
N VAL A 10 14.60 24.23 -42.58
CA VAL A 10 14.65 23.40 -41.37
C VAL A 10 13.70 22.22 -41.55
N ILE A 11 14.26 21.04 -41.83
CA ILE A 11 13.53 19.77 -41.82
C ILE A 11 13.34 19.37 -40.35
N ILE A 12 12.13 19.56 -39.82
CA ILE A 12 11.75 19.07 -38.49
C ILE A 12 11.53 17.56 -38.62
N SER A 13 12.56 16.79 -38.31
CA SER A 13 12.45 15.35 -38.11
C SER A 13 11.59 15.09 -36.89
N ILE A 14 10.33 14.70 -37.10
CA ILE A 14 9.43 14.21 -36.05
C ILE A 14 10.05 12.93 -35.51
N GLY A 15 10.76 13.03 -34.39
CA GLY A 15 11.27 11.88 -33.66
C GLY A 15 10.09 11.02 -33.20
N LEU A 16 10.14 9.72 -33.50
CA LEU A 16 9.30 8.72 -32.88
C LEU A 16 9.60 8.69 -31.37
N PHE A 17 8.86 9.47 -30.61
CA PHE A 17 8.78 9.28 -29.17
C PHE A 17 8.06 7.94 -28.93
N PRO A 18 8.58 7.06 -28.06
CA PRO A 18 7.86 5.87 -27.68
C PRO A 18 6.55 6.31 -27.05
N SER A 19 5.44 5.99 -27.72
CA SER A 19 4.11 6.14 -27.18
C SER A 19 4.07 5.30 -25.91
N TYR A 20 4.03 5.96 -24.75
CA TYR A 20 3.47 5.31 -23.57
C TYR A 20 2.03 4.99 -23.94
N ALA A 21 1.79 3.75 -24.35
CA ALA A 21 0.46 3.26 -24.63
C ALA A 21 -0.34 3.42 -23.34
N PHE A 22 -1.17 4.45 -23.31
CA PHE A 22 -2.13 4.65 -22.24
C PHE A 22 -3.03 3.40 -22.22
N SER A 23 -3.06 2.70 -21.09
CA SER A 23 -3.92 1.53 -20.97
C SER A 23 -5.37 1.93 -21.24
N GLU A 24 -6.05 1.21 -22.13
CA GLU A 24 -7.51 1.28 -22.24
C GLU A 24 -8.07 0.83 -20.89
N GLY A 25 -8.50 1.75 -20.02
CA GLY A 25 -8.91 1.50 -18.63
C GLY A 25 -9.77 0.24 -18.43
N LYS A 26 -9.10 -0.90 -18.24
CA LYS A 26 -9.69 -2.24 -18.09
C LYS A 26 -9.68 -2.69 -16.64
N GLY A 27 -9.25 -1.84 -15.71
CA GLY A 27 -9.10 -2.15 -14.29
C GLY A 27 -10.32 -2.83 -13.66
N ARG A 28 -11.54 -2.40 -14.01
CA ARG A 28 -12.77 -3.06 -13.57
C ARG A 28 -12.89 -4.48 -14.10
N THR A 29 -12.69 -4.69 -15.39
CA THR A 29 -12.78 -6.02 -16.03
C THR A 29 -11.75 -6.96 -15.45
N LEU A 30 -10.48 -6.51 -15.40
CA LEU A 30 -9.38 -7.26 -14.81
C LEU A 30 -9.64 -7.60 -13.33
N TYR A 31 -10.18 -6.66 -12.56
CA TYR A 31 -10.58 -6.92 -11.17
C TYR A 31 -11.67 -7.99 -11.06
N ILE A 32 -12.68 -7.95 -11.93
CA ILE A 32 -13.74 -8.95 -11.93
C ILE A 32 -13.18 -10.34 -12.23
N GLU A 33 -12.29 -10.46 -13.21
CA GLU A 33 -11.68 -11.72 -13.62
C GLU A 33 -10.73 -12.29 -12.57
N ASN A 34 -9.92 -11.44 -11.93
CA ASN A 34 -8.80 -11.88 -11.10
C ASN A 34 -9.03 -11.79 -9.59
N CYS A 35 -9.92 -10.89 -9.13
CA CYS A 35 -10.03 -10.54 -7.71
C CYS A 35 -11.41 -10.83 -7.10
N SER A 36 -12.48 -10.67 -7.90
CA SER A 36 -13.86 -10.63 -7.37
C SER A 36 -14.33 -11.93 -6.73
N SER A 37 -13.78 -13.09 -7.13
CA SER A 37 -14.12 -14.38 -6.52
C SER A 37 -13.74 -14.47 -5.04
N CYS A 38 -12.77 -13.66 -4.59
CA CYS A 38 -12.32 -13.58 -3.21
C CYS A 38 -12.81 -12.29 -2.51
N HIS A 39 -12.70 -11.16 -3.20
CA HIS A 39 -12.92 -9.83 -2.64
C HIS A 39 -14.31 -9.25 -2.93
N GLY A 40 -15.18 -9.97 -3.65
CA GLY A 40 -16.49 -9.49 -4.06
C GLY A 40 -16.45 -8.59 -5.29
N LYS A 41 -17.57 -8.47 -6.02
CA LYS A 41 -17.61 -7.74 -7.30
C LYS A 41 -17.45 -6.23 -7.12
N GLY A 42 -17.88 -5.69 -5.99
CA GLY A 42 -17.70 -4.30 -5.59
C GLY A 42 -16.64 -4.10 -4.52
N GLY A 43 -15.78 -5.09 -4.25
CA GLY A 43 -14.75 -4.99 -3.20
C GLY A 43 -15.28 -5.12 -1.77
N GLU A 44 -16.53 -5.56 -1.59
CA GLU A 44 -17.22 -5.71 -0.31
C GLU A 44 -16.62 -6.76 0.62
N GLY A 45 -15.74 -7.63 0.10
CA GLY A 45 -15.16 -8.76 0.80
C GLY A 45 -16.09 -9.97 0.81
N LEU A 46 -15.52 -11.15 0.60
CA LEU A 46 -16.21 -12.44 0.73
C LEU A 46 -15.37 -13.36 1.63
N LYS A 47 -14.65 -14.30 1.00
CA LYS A 47 -13.65 -15.15 1.68
C LYS A 47 -12.31 -14.43 1.92
N ALA A 48 -12.12 -13.24 1.33
CA ALA A 48 -10.98 -12.36 1.56
C ALA A 48 -11.46 -10.97 2.04
N PRO A 49 -10.57 -10.17 2.66
CA PRO A 49 -10.93 -8.87 3.22
C PRO A 49 -11.59 -7.92 2.21
N ALA A 50 -12.48 -7.06 2.71
CA ALA A 50 -13.09 -6.00 1.93
C ALA A 50 -12.04 -4.96 1.50
N LEU A 51 -11.89 -4.75 0.19
CA LEU A 51 -10.96 -3.78 -0.39
C LEU A 51 -11.57 -2.38 -0.47
N ARG A 52 -12.91 -2.28 -0.51
CA ARG A 52 -13.63 -1.00 -0.56
C ARG A 52 -13.78 -0.29 0.78
N LYS A 53 -13.11 -0.76 1.83
CA LYS A 53 -13.22 -0.15 3.16
C LYS A 53 -12.52 1.20 3.13
N GLU A 54 -13.28 2.25 3.43
CA GLU A 54 -12.77 3.62 3.39
C GLU A 54 -11.52 3.81 4.27
N GLY A 55 -11.48 3.18 5.45
CA GLY A 55 -10.29 3.23 6.29
C GLY A 55 -9.07 2.53 5.73
N LEU A 56 -9.21 1.57 4.80
CA LEU A 56 -8.07 1.05 4.03
C LEU A 56 -7.71 2.02 2.93
N LEU A 57 -8.69 2.40 2.11
CA LEU A 57 -8.46 3.26 0.96
C LEU A 57 -7.78 4.56 1.37
N ARG A 58 -8.20 5.21 2.46
CA ARG A 58 -7.62 6.48 2.89
C ARG A 58 -6.23 6.37 3.51
N THR A 59 -5.79 5.22 4.00
CA THR A 59 -4.51 5.13 4.74
C THR A 59 -3.36 4.58 3.91
N VAL A 60 -3.64 4.10 2.69
CA VAL A 60 -2.63 3.55 1.78
C VAL A 60 -2.79 4.17 0.40
N THR A 61 -1.71 4.22 -0.38
CA THR A 61 -1.69 4.82 -1.71
C THR A 61 -1.97 3.77 -2.78
N LEU A 62 -1.91 4.19 -4.05
CA LEU A 62 -1.95 3.27 -5.18
C LEU A 62 -0.81 2.23 -5.11
N ASP A 63 0.39 2.67 -4.69
CA ASP A 63 1.60 1.84 -4.63
C ASP A 63 1.45 0.67 -3.66
N TYR A 64 0.70 0.84 -2.59
CA TYR A 64 0.37 -0.27 -1.70
C TYR A 64 -0.40 -1.37 -2.43
N PHE A 65 -1.37 -1.02 -3.27
CA PHE A 65 -2.17 -2.02 -3.99
C PHE A 65 -1.37 -2.68 -5.10
N THR A 66 -0.57 -1.92 -5.86
CA THR A 66 0.34 -2.48 -6.88
C THR A 66 1.36 -3.41 -6.23
N GLY A 67 2.04 -2.97 -5.17
CA GLY A 67 2.97 -3.78 -4.38
C GLY A 67 2.30 -5.02 -3.78
N THR A 68 1.08 -4.90 -3.28
CA THR A 68 0.32 -6.06 -2.75
C THR A 68 0.07 -7.11 -3.82
N MET A 69 -0.28 -6.71 -5.05
CA MET A 69 -0.47 -7.65 -6.15
C MET A 69 0.86 -8.25 -6.62
N LEU A 70 1.96 -7.50 -6.58
CA LEU A 70 3.29 -7.98 -6.96
C LEU A 70 3.86 -8.98 -5.94
N TYR A 71 3.70 -8.73 -4.65
CA TYR A 71 4.29 -9.57 -3.59
C TYR A 71 3.32 -10.59 -2.97
N GLY A 72 2.01 -10.40 -3.14
CA GLY A 72 0.97 -11.18 -2.49
C GLY A 72 0.83 -10.88 -0.98
N ARG A 73 0.09 -11.77 -0.31
CA ARG A 73 0.02 -11.91 1.16
C ARG A 73 0.13 -13.41 1.50
N PRO A 74 1.34 -14.00 1.51
CA PRO A 74 1.53 -15.44 1.67
C PRO A 74 0.84 -16.01 2.93
N LEU A 75 0.88 -15.29 4.06
CA LEU A 75 0.26 -15.74 5.31
C LEU A 75 -1.29 -15.73 5.25
N LEU A 76 -1.87 -15.02 4.28
CA LEU A 76 -3.31 -14.94 4.05
C LEU A 76 -3.76 -15.72 2.81
N GLY A 77 -2.86 -16.45 2.14
CA GLY A 77 -3.16 -17.16 0.90
C GLY A 77 -3.50 -16.26 -0.28
N CYS A 78 -3.22 -14.94 -0.22
CA CYS A 78 -3.35 -14.05 -1.37
C CYS A 78 -2.12 -14.22 -2.26
N PRO A 79 -2.27 -14.74 -3.50
CA PRO A 79 -1.13 -15.03 -4.35
C PRO A 79 -0.47 -13.76 -4.89
N SER A 80 0.79 -13.88 -5.29
CA SER A 80 1.43 -12.90 -6.17
C SER A 80 0.89 -13.04 -7.60
N PHE A 81 0.71 -11.90 -8.25
CA PHE A 81 0.38 -11.75 -9.68
C PHE A 81 1.58 -11.34 -10.52
N ASN A 82 2.78 -11.24 -9.93
CA ASN A 82 4.00 -10.97 -10.67
C ASN A 82 4.23 -12.05 -11.73
N GLY A 83 4.47 -11.62 -12.98
CA GLY A 83 4.60 -12.52 -14.13
C GLY A 83 3.30 -13.18 -14.60
N ARG A 84 2.16 -12.95 -13.93
CA ARG A 84 0.82 -13.41 -14.36
C ARG A 84 0.02 -12.29 -15.02
N LEU A 85 0.21 -11.06 -14.55
CA LEU A 85 -0.35 -9.84 -15.12
C LEU A 85 0.80 -8.90 -15.49
N ALA A 86 0.63 -8.13 -16.56
CA ALA A 86 1.55 -7.07 -16.93
C ALA A 86 1.48 -5.91 -15.91
N SER A 87 2.55 -5.14 -15.77
CA SER A 87 2.60 -4.03 -14.80
C SER A 87 1.47 -3.01 -15.00
N LEU A 88 1.13 -2.70 -16.25
CA LEU A 88 0.00 -1.79 -16.57
C LEU A 88 -1.36 -2.39 -16.16
N GLU A 89 -1.55 -3.71 -16.26
CA GLU A 89 -2.78 -4.37 -15.80
C GLU A 89 -2.90 -4.33 -14.27
N ILE A 90 -1.78 -4.48 -13.56
CA ILE A 90 -1.70 -4.34 -12.10
C ILE A 90 -2.04 -2.90 -11.70
N GLU A 91 -1.47 -1.90 -12.37
CA GLU A 91 -1.77 -0.47 -12.12
C GLU A 91 -3.23 -0.13 -12.40
N ASP A 92 -3.82 -0.70 -13.47
CA ASP A 92 -5.23 -0.54 -13.79
C ASP A 92 -6.15 -1.11 -12.71
N ILE A 93 -5.87 -2.32 -12.22
CA ILE A 93 -6.63 -2.93 -11.11
C ILE A 93 -6.47 -2.07 -9.84
N ALA A 94 -5.24 -1.65 -9.52
CA ALA A 94 -4.97 -0.81 -8.35
C ALA A 94 -5.75 0.51 -8.43
N SER A 95 -5.76 1.14 -9.60
CA SER A 95 -6.47 2.39 -9.85
C SER A 95 -7.98 2.20 -9.73
N TYR A 96 -8.52 1.08 -10.21
CA TYR A 96 -9.93 0.74 -10.03
C TYR A 96 -10.28 0.53 -8.55
N ILE A 97 -9.47 -0.19 -7.77
CA ILE A 97 -9.69 -0.35 -6.32
C ILE A 97 -9.65 1.03 -5.64
N LYS A 98 -8.66 1.86 -5.99
CA LYS A 98 -8.47 3.19 -5.41
C LYS A 98 -9.60 4.16 -5.76
N SER A 99 -10.28 3.96 -6.89
CA SER A 99 -11.41 4.78 -7.32
C SER A 99 -12.63 4.71 -6.40
N TRP A 100 -12.71 3.72 -5.50
CA TRP A 100 -13.79 3.62 -4.51
C TRP A 100 -13.63 4.54 -3.31
N GLN A 101 -12.52 5.27 -3.21
CA GLN A 101 -12.27 6.18 -2.10
C GLN A 101 -13.16 7.42 -2.23
N GLU A 102 -13.88 7.77 -1.16
CA GLU A 102 -14.69 8.99 -1.12
C GLU A 102 -14.02 10.12 -0.33
N GLY A 103 -13.22 9.78 0.69
CA GLY A 103 -12.57 10.74 1.57
C GLY A 103 -11.14 11.12 1.17
N GLU A 104 -10.58 12.11 1.86
CA GLU A 104 -9.19 12.52 1.63
C GLU A 104 -8.19 11.46 2.08
N GLN A 105 -7.08 11.34 1.36
CA GLN A 105 -5.94 10.54 1.79
C GLN A 105 -5.44 11.02 3.14
N VAL A 106 -5.23 10.09 4.07
CA VAL A 106 -4.52 10.34 5.32
C VAL A 106 -3.04 10.49 4.99
N VAL A 107 -2.49 11.66 5.34
CA VAL A 107 -1.08 12.00 5.10
C VAL A 107 -0.33 11.97 6.42
N ALA A 108 0.69 11.11 6.50
CA ALA A 108 1.68 11.11 7.56
C ALA A 108 3.02 11.60 7.02
N PRO A 109 3.96 12.04 7.88
CA PRO A 109 5.36 12.16 7.49
C PRO A 109 5.83 10.88 6.78
N SER A 110 6.58 11.01 5.69
CA SER A 110 6.96 9.88 4.84
C SER A 110 8.42 9.46 4.99
N HIS A 111 9.11 9.95 6.03
CA HIS A 111 10.51 9.58 6.26
C HIS A 111 10.64 8.09 6.58
N ALA A 112 11.73 7.52 6.07
CA ALA A 112 12.10 6.13 6.32
C ALA A 112 12.54 5.94 7.77
N VAL A 113 12.29 4.75 8.32
CA VAL A 113 12.68 4.35 9.66
C VAL A 113 13.77 3.28 9.56
N SER A 114 14.88 3.49 10.28
CA SER A 114 15.96 2.50 10.36
C SER A 114 15.44 1.21 11.05
N PRO A 115 15.73 0.01 10.52
CA PRO A 115 15.24 -1.26 11.08
C PRO A 115 16.08 -1.71 12.28
N LEU A 116 15.78 -1.17 13.47
CA LEU A 116 16.52 -1.43 14.69
C LEU A 116 15.63 -2.13 15.71
N TYR A 117 16.25 -2.98 16.53
CA TYR A 117 15.60 -3.41 17.76
C TYR A 117 15.59 -2.26 18.75
N THR A 118 14.42 -1.94 19.29
CA THR A 118 14.29 -1.09 20.47
C THR A 118 13.39 -1.78 21.50
N GLN A 119 13.78 -1.72 22.77
CA GLN A 119 12.96 -2.30 23.86
C GLN A 119 11.57 -1.65 23.92
N ARG A 120 11.48 -0.37 23.58
CA ARG A 120 10.21 0.37 23.56
C ARG A 120 9.33 -0.03 22.38
N GLY A 121 9.91 -0.18 21.18
CA GLY A 121 9.22 -0.67 20.00
C GLY A 121 8.66 -2.08 20.21
N GLU A 122 9.45 -2.98 20.80
CA GLU A 122 9.00 -4.32 21.22
C GLU A 122 7.83 -4.25 22.20
N ARG A 123 7.96 -3.43 23.26
CA ARG A 123 6.90 -3.25 24.26
C ARG A 123 5.59 -2.75 23.62
N HIS A 124 5.67 -1.82 22.67
CA HIS A 124 4.49 -1.33 21.95
C HIS A 124 3.92 -2.39 21.01
N PHE A 125 4.77 -3.21 20.39
CA PHE A 125 4.30 -4.29 19.52
C PHE A 125 3.41 -5.30 20.25
N ILE A 126 3.69 -5.57 21.54
CA ILE A 126 2.84 -6.44 22.38
C ILE A 126 1.39 -5.93 22.45
N LEU A 127 1.17 -4.61 22.43
CA LEU A 127 -0.18 -4.02 22.43
C LEU A 127 -0.98 -4.43 21.19
N CYS A 128 -0.30 -4.56 20.05
CA CYS A 128 -0.89 -4.97 18.78
C CYS A 128 -1.28 -6.45 18.80
N GLY A 129 -0.55 -7.26 19.55
CA GLY A 129 -0.70 -8.71 19.53
C GLY A 129 -2.03 -9.23 20.07
N GLY A 130 -2.73 -8.44 20.89
CA GLY A 130 -4.09 -8.78 21.33
C GLY A 130 -5.08 -8.99 20.18
N CYS A 131 -4.86 -8.31 19.04
CA CYS A 131 -5.66 -8.50 17.82
C CYS A 131 -4.88 -9.21 16.71
N HIS A 132 -3.60 -8.89 16.57
CA HIS A 132 -2.75 -9.33 15.47
C HIS A 132 -1.95 -10.61 15.76
N GLY A 133 -2.19 -11.26 16.90
CA GLY A 133 -1.43 -12.42 17.36
C GLY A 133 -0.18 -12.00 18.16
N PRO A 134 0.22 -12.76 19.19
CA PRO A 134 1.33 -12.39 20.08
C PRO A 134 2.65 -12.15 19.34
N GLU A 135 2.87 -12.83 18.21
CA GLU A 135 4.04 -12.70 17.35
C GLU A 135 3.75 -11.90 16.06
N GLY A 136 2.57 -11.31 15.93
CA GLY A 136 2.11 -10.62 14.71
C GLY A 136 1.77 -11.55 13.55
N GLU A 137 1.56 -12.84 13.83
CA GLU A 137 1.23 -13.91 12.89
C GLU A 137 -0.21 -13.83 12.34
N GLY A 138 -1.02 -12.93 12.89
CA GLY A 138 -2.43 -12.77 12.59
C GLY A 138 -3.31 -13.62 13.51
N ALA A 139 -4.46 -13.07 13.86
CA ALA A 139 -5.49 -13.77 14.62
C ALA A 139 -6.86 -13.23 14.21
N MET A 140 -7.49 -12.39 15.05
CA MET A 140 -8.69 -11.66 14.66
C MET A 140 -8.40 -10.51 13.68
N ALA A 141 -7.15 -10.04 13.63
CA ALA A 141 -6.66 -9.05 12.69
C ALA A 141 -5.54 -9.65 11.79
N PRO A 142 -5.28 -9.07 10.61
CA PRO A 142 -4.28 -9.57 9.67
C PRO A 142 -2.86 -9.64 10.26
N PRO A 143 -1.99 -10.54 9.76
CA PRO A 143 -0.59 -10.60 10.17
C PRO A 143 0.14 -9.26 9.93
N LEU A 144 0.92 -8.83 10.92
CA LEU A 144 1.72 -7.60 10.86
C LEU A 144 3.11 -7.82 10.26
N LEU A 145 3.58 -9.07 10.28
CA LEU A 145 4.91 -9.45 9.81
C LEU A 145 4.86 -10.27 8.51
N ASP A 146 3.73 -10.24 7.79
CA ASP A 146 3.65 -10.81 6.46
C ASP A 146 4.67 -10.14 5.54
N ALA A 147 5.53 -10.94 4.90
CA ALA A 147 6.60 -10.43 4.07
C ALA A 147 6.07 -9.63 2.87
N GLY A 148 4.91 -10.01 2.33
CA GLY A 148 4.24 -9.27 1.27
C GLY A 148 3.72 -7.93 1.76
N LEU A 149 3.11 -7.87 2.95
CA LEU A 149 2.70 -6.62 3.59
C LEU A 149 3.88 -5.67 3.71
N LEU A 150 4.94 -6.11 4.41
CA LEU A 150 6.06 -5.25 4.70
C LEU A 150 6.89 -4.91 3.44
N SER A 151 6.77 -5.65 2.34
CA SER A 151 7.37 -5.27 1.05
C SER A 151 6.53 -4.27 0.24
N SER A 152 5.24 -4.15 0.55
CA SER A 152 4.29 -3.30 -0.21
C SER A 152 3.88 -2.02 0.50
N ILE A 153 3.98 -1.98 1.84
CA ILE A 153 3.59 -0.81 2.63
C ILE A 153 4.82 0.05 2.95
N SER A 154 4.73 1.36 2.72
CA SER A 154 5.74 2.33 3.12
C SER A 154 5.67 2.65 4.62
N ASP A 155 6.75 3.24 5.15
CA ASP A 155 6.77 3.68 6.54
C ASP A 155 5.77 4.82 6.80
N GLY A 156 5.55 5.70 5.83
CA GLY A 156 4.52 6.75 5.91
C GLY A 156 3.10 6.18 6.03
N GLU A 157 2.80 5.12 5.28
CA GLU A 157 1.49 4.47 5.34
C GLU A 157 1.31 3.64 6.61
N LEU A 158 2.35 2.95 7.09
CA LEU A 158 2.35 2.30 8.40
C LEU A 158 2.10 3.33 9.50
N ARG A 159 2.85 4.44 9.48
CA ARG A 159 2.73 5.55 10.41
C ARG A 159 1.32 6.12 10.41
N GLY A 160 0.76 6.39 9.22
CA GLY A 160 -0.61 6.89 9.11
C GLY A 160 -1.65 5.88 9.64
N THR A 161 -1.47 4.60 9.30
CA THR A 161 -2.35 3.53 9.79
C THR A 161 -2.30 3.41 11.32
N ILE A 162 -1.14 3.54 11.96
CA ILE A 162 -0.99 3.46 13.42
C ILE A 162 -1.51 4.73 14.09
N MET A 163 -1.19 5.91 13.55
CA MET A 163 -1.59 7.20 14.11
C MET A 163 -3.11 7.34 14.15
N TRP A 164 -3.78 7.09 13.03
CA TRP A 164 -5.21 7.36 12.87
C TRP A 164 -6.11 6.12 12.81
N GLY A 165 -5.51 4.94 12.81
CA GLY A 165 -6.25 3.68 12.67
C GLY A 165 -6.77 3.49 11.25
N ARG A 166 -7.71 2.55 11.10
CA ARG A 166 -8.48 2.33 9.88
C ARG A 166 -9.94 2.66 10.14
N PRO A 167 -10.42 3.88 9.79
CA PRO A 167 -11.81 4.30 9.97
C PRO A 167 -12.82 3.26 9.47
N GLY A 168 -13.90 3.05 10.23
CA GLY A 168 -14.91 2.04 9.92
C GLY A 168 -14.48 0.59 10.22
N THR A 169 -13.37 0.40 10.94
CA THR A 169 -12.92 -0.91 11.46
C THR A 169 -12.63 -0.84 12.96
N PRO A 170 -12.42 -1.99 13.63
CA PRO A 170 -11.96 -2.03 15.02
C PRO A 170 -10.54 -1.48 15.24
N MET A 171 -9.70 -1.37 14.21
CA MET A 171 -8.34 -0.85 14.33
C MET A 171 -8.38 0.67 14.55
N LYS A 172 -8.43 1.09 15.81
CA LYS A 172 -8.40 2.50 16.22
C LYS A 172 -6.98 3.08 16.13
N GLY A 173 -6.89 4.40 16.06
CA GLY A 173 -5.61 5.09 16.05
C GLY A 173 -5.01 5.21 17.44
N TYR A 174 -3.68 5.33 17.50
CA TYR A 174 -2.93 5.40 18.74
C TYR A 174 -2.49 6.82 19.11
N LEU A 175 -2.81 7.83 18.30
CA LEU A 175 -2.68 9.22 18.76
C LEU A 175 -3.70 9.53 19.87
N LYS A 176 -3.39 10.56 20.66
CA LYS A 176 -4.28 11.07 21.70
C LYS A 176 -5.67 11.36 21.12
N GLY A 177 -6.71 10.77 21.73
CA GLY A 177 -8.11 10.96 21.32
C GLY A 177 -8.59 10.03 20.19
N MET A 178 -7.73 9.17 19.63
CA MET A 178 -8.13 8.25 18.55
C MET A 178 -8.75 6.94 19.04
N GLY A 179 -8.71 6.67 20.35
CA GLY A 179 -9.42 5.55 20.98
C GLY A 179 -8.72 4.19 20.88
N GLY A 180 -7.43 4.16 20.56
CA GLY A 180 -6.58 2.97 20.62
C GLY A 180 -6.36 2.45 22.05
N LEU A 181 -5.77 1.27 22.16
CA LEU A 181 -5.48 0.60 23.44
C LEU A 181 -4.44 1.35 24.29
N ALA A 182 -3.70 2.26 23.67
CA ALA A 182 -2.75 3.16 24.31
C ALA A 182 -2.69 4.48 23.53
N VAL A 183 -2.07 5.49 24.15
CA VAL A 183 -1.69 6.74 23.48
C VAL A 183 -0.19 6.71 23.25
N LEU A 184 0.22 6.82 21.99
CA LEU A 184 1.61 6.85 21.55
C LEU A 184 1.96 8.22 20.95
N SER A 185 3.15 8.71 21.25
CA SER A 185 3.77 9.84 20.57
C SER A 185 4.27 9.45 19.16
N PRO A 186 4.49 10.42 18.26
CA PRO A 186 5.07 10.13 16.94
C PRO A 186 6.39 9.35 16.98
N ASP A 187 7.27 9.67 17.93
CA ASP A 187 8.56 8.98 18.10
C ASP A 187 8.36 7.52 18.56
N GLU A 188 7.40 7.26 19.46
CA GLU A 188 7.05 5.90 19.88
C GLU A 188 6.45 5.06 18.73
N ILE A 189 5.70 5.71 17.82
CA ILE A 189 5.18 5.07 16.61
C ILE A 189 6.33 4.73 15.66
N ASP A 190 7.32 5.61 15.50
CA ASP A 190 8.51 5.32 14.71
C ASP A 190 9.35 4.19 15.32
N GLU A 191 9.50 4.14 16.64
CA GLU A 191 10.16 3.00 17.32
C GLU A 191 9.41 1.67 17.10
N LEU A 192 8.07 1.69 17.12
CA LEU A 192 7.25 0.52 16.79
C LEU A 192 7.47 0.08 15.33
N ILE A 193 7.47 1.01 14.37
CA ILE A 193 7.75 0.72 12.96
C ILE A 193 9.18 0.17 12.81
N SER A 194 10.16 0.78 13.48
CA SER A 194 11.55 0.32 13.52
C SER A 194 11.65 -1.14 13.93
N TYR A 195 10.95 -1.52 15.01
CA TYR A 195 10.89 -2.89 15.50
C TYR A 195 10.20 -3.84 14.51
N MET A 196 9.11 -3.45 13.86
CA MET A 196 8.46 -4.24 12.81
C MET A 196 9.42 -4.52 11.63
N ARG A 197 10.17 -3.51 11.20
CA ARG A 197 11.17 -3.63 10.13
C ARG A 197 12.39 -4.46 10.54
N PHE A 198 12.84 -4.33 11.79
CA PHE A 198 13.88 -5.19 12.37
C PHE A 198 13.45 -6.66 12.33
N ARG A 199 12.22 -6.96 12.78
CA ARG A 199 11.67 -8.32 12.75
C ARG A 199 11.55 -8.88 11.34
N GLN A 200 11.12 -8.07 10.37
CA GLN A 200 11.09 -8.46 8.96
C GLN A 200 12.44 -8.97 8.47
N ASN A 201 13.52 -8.25 8.80
CA ASN A 201 14.87 -8.59 8.34
C ASN A 201 15.44 -9.84 9.01
N LYS A 202 15.02 -10.15 10.24
CA LYS A 202 15.41 -11.38 10.95
C LYS A 202 14.72 -12.64 10.40
N SER A 203 13.56 -12.48 9.78
CA SER A 203 12.75 -13.58 9.23
C SER A 203 13.09 -13.92 7.77
N LYS A 204 13.99 -13.17 7.11
CA LYS A 204 14.56 -13.48 5.80
C LYS A 204 15.79 -14.37 5.95
#